data_AF-A0A651G4H5-F1
#
_entry.id   AF-A0A651G4H5-F1
#
_cell.length_a   1.000
_cell.length_b   1.000
_cell.length_c   1.000
_cell.angle_alpha   90.00
_cell.angle_beta   90.00
_cell.angle_gamma   90.00
#
_symmetry.space_group_name_H-M   'P 1'
#
loop_
_entity.id
_entity.type
_entity.pdbx_description
1 polymer ?
#
loop_
_entity_poly.entity_id
_entity_poly.type
_entity_poly.pdbx_seq_one_letter_code
_entity_poly.pdbx_strand_id
1 'polypeptide(L)'
;MRALLVCFLVVFCASASALDTPLTLTQPHEENQNRLVTIDESSGAMRLYEMTQGRGDQALRQVAPWNFLIDLDRIMNIRMVIDNPHRQDRNDPEYVFWPLARTGSFMGDRGPSNVPLYGQMYQYFLPQQRSTVLATEDAFFNESLSYDGNVQAALSRHYLFLVIPSTFTILVYNISQDSFELAAYRNYRPELYLTIPDQNPRGLPFFGSNPQFNDIIRALRQVGGGDLILQQRAQRMEEALESMESEQELIPVSASEPWVQGLRNNHFVVVDPANNKIMLYGLPQNNTLTLTSLRNFDLDRRLPSWPMPRRHLNEFDRAVVEAYLQRLGRSNQDGQIRAITQEVADWVQEARRANELQEVNPSPSEIQIAIFRQLAEQQNLLAGDGARRSQGSGRSSTFEAVVDPNARLVLDLKDERRLLVYQLFGSNNRMEMVSSRDYTIETGIAVYDYELSKQRAAARIFNQIESLVRRPGAQVEGMVLSNIQYLLAMSPSSYEQLEANRRIVRRFGEHEMWQPTIEKAMADSQAQRERVLSLVEMVKDEFRSQERTIQAAKERAAERGNRR
;
A
#
# COMPACT_ATOMS: atom_id res chain seq x y z
N MET A 1 -49.14 -5.15 -26.10
CA MET A 1 -47.90 -4.43 -26.47
C MET A 1 -47.75 -3.07 -25.81
N ARG A 2 -48.71 -2.12 -25.91
CA ARG A 2 -48.57 -0.78 -25.30
C ARG A 2 -48.35 -0.78 -23.76
N ALA A 3 -49.07 -1.63 -23.02
CA ALA A 3 -48.89 -1.76 -21.57
C ALA A 3 -47.51 -2.33 -21.18
N LEU A 4 -47.00 -3.29 -21.96
CA LEU A 4 -45.67 -3.88 -21.76
C LEU A 4 -44.54 -2.87 -22.02
N LEU A 5 -44.71 -2.00 -23.04
CA LEU A 5 -43.77 -0.91 -23.34
C LEU A 5 -43.71 0.11 -22.19
N VAL A 6 -44.86 0.46 -21.62
CA VAL A 6 -44.93 1.40 -20.48
C VAL A 6 -44.29 0.80 -19.23
N CYS A 7 -44.54 -0.48 -18.93
CA CYS A 7 -43.86 -1.15 -17.81
C CYS A 7 -42.35 -1.25 -18.03
N PHE A 8 -41.89 -1.54 -19.26
CA PHE A 8 -40.45 -1.54 -19.58
C PHE A 8 -39.84 -0.15 -19.44
N LEU A 9 -40.52 0.91 -19.89
CA LEU A 9 -40.07 2.30 -19.73
C LEU A 9 -40.03 2.74 -18.27
N VAL A 10 -41.00 2.35 -17.45
CA VAL A 10 -41.01 2.68 -16.02
C VAL A 10 -39.90 1.92 -15.28
N VAL A 11 -39.69 0.64 -15.59
CA VAL A 11 -38.55 -0.13 -15.02
C VAL A 11 -37.22 0.43 -15.51
N PHE A 12 -37.11 0.80 -16.78
CA PHE A 12 -35.90 1.39 -17.37
C PHE A 12 -35.60 2.78 -16.78
N CYS A 13 -36.61 3.63 -16.59
CA CYS A 13 -36.48 4.91 -15.91
C CYS A 13 -36.14 4.75 -14.43
N ALA A 14 -36.75 3.79 -13.73
CA ALA A 14 -36.44 3.49 -12.33
C ALA A 14 -35.03 2.90 -12.14
N SER A 15 -34.53 2.13 -13.10
CA SER A 15 -33.16 1.61 -13.10
C SER A 15 -32.13 2.61 -13.63
N ALA A 16 -32.53 3.55 -14.50
CA ALA A 16 -31.67 4.66 -14.93
C ALA A 16 -31.49 5.69 -13.81
N SER A 17 -32.47 5.79 -12.91
CA SER A 17 -32.36 6.47 -11.62
C SER A 17 -31.84 5.57 -10.49
N ALA A 18 -31.07 4.52 -10.78
CA ALA A 18 -29.96 4.17 -9.89
C ALA A 18 -28.77 5.10 -10.24
N LEU A 19 -29.04 6.39 -10.49
CA LEU A 19 -28.79 7.52 -9.59
C LEU A 19 -27.36 7.44 -9.03
N ASP A 20 -26.46 8.15 -9.72
CA ASP A 20 -25.20 8.63 -9.17
C ASP A 20 -25.50 9.14 -7.76
N THR A 21 -25.12 8.35 -6.77
CA THR A 21 -25.39 8.72 -5.38
C THR A 21 -24.43 9.86 -5.09
N PRO A 22 -24.92 11.07 -4.78
CA PRO A 22 -24.04 12.21 -4.63
C PRO A 22 -23.02 11.93 -3.54
N LEU A 23 -21.75 12.24 -3.83
CA LEU A 23 -20.66 12.11 -2.88
C LEU A 23 -20.98 12.95 -1.66
N THR A 24 -21.15 12.29 -0.52
CA THR A 24 -21.59 12.92 0.72
C THR A 24 -20.45 12.89 1.73
N LEU A 25 -19.99 14.07 2.14
CA LEU A 25 -18.87 14.27 3.05
C LEU A 25 -19.36 14.88 4.35
N THR A 26 -19.00 14.25 5.47
CA THR A 26 -19.25 14.78 6.82
C THR A 26 -17.99 15.43 7.36
N GLN A 27 -18.12 16.62 7.97
CA GLN A 27 -16.98 17.26 8.63
C GLN A 27 -16.51 16.38 9.81
N PRO A 28 -15.20 16.18 10.00
CA PRO A 28 -14.70 15.39 11.13
C PRO A 28 -15.15 15.99 12.47
N HIS A 29 -15.53 15.11 13.40
CA HIS A 29 -16.41 15.37 14.54
C HIS A 29 -15.81 16.23 15.68
N GLU A 30 -14.70 16.95 15.44
CA GLU A 30 -13.86 17.48 16.51
C GLU A 30 -14.45 18.72 17.23
N GLU A 31 -15.41 19.46 16.66
CA GLU A 31 -15.84 20.74 17.26
C GLU A 31 -17.30 21.18 17.01
N ASN A 32 -18.31 20.40 17.44
CA ASN A 32 -19.75 20.79 17.43
C ASN A 32 -20.33 21.29 16.07
N GLN A 33 -19.55 21.29 14.99
CA GLN A 33 -19.95 21.72 13.66
C GLN A 33 -20.42 20.51 12.88
N ASN A 34 -21.74 20.34 12.85
CA ASN A 34 -22.39 19.29 12.08
C ASN A 34 -22.60 19.75 10.64
N ARG A 35 -21.54 19.96 9.88
CA ARG A 35 -21.65 20.31 8.46
C ARG A 35 -21.53 19.08 7.58
N LEU A 36 -22.33 19.08 6.52
CA LEU A 36 -22.39 18.04 5.50
C LEU A 36 -22.25 18.70 4.13
N VAL A 37 -21.41 18.16 3.26
CA VAL A 37 -21.33 18.59 1.86
C VAL A 37 -21.80 17.45 0.98
N THR A 38 -22.70 17.73 0.03
CA THR A 38 -23.06 16.78 -1.03
C THR A 38 -22.56 17.31 -2.37
N ILE A 39 -21.95 16.44 -3.17
CA ILE A 39 -21.44 16.75 -4.51
C ILE A 39 -22.09 15.79 -5.50
N ASP A 40 -22.81 16.35 -6.46
CA ASP A 40 -23.30 15.63 -7.63
C ASP A 40 -22.20 15.74 -8.71
N GLU A 41 -21.49 14.64 -8.92
CA GLU A 41 -20.30 14.60 -9.76
C GLU A 41 -20.65 14.96 -11.21
N SER A 42 -21.66 14.29 -11.77
CA SER A 42 -22.15 14.49 -13.15
C SER A 42 -22.56 15.93 -13.45
N SER A 43 -23.29 16.61 -12.56
CA SER A 43 -23.77 17.99 -12.79
C SER A 43 -22.83 19.08 -12.29
N GLY A 44 -21.83 18.72 -11.47
CA GLY A 44 -20.96 19.65 -10.78
C GLY A 44 -21.57 20.32 -9.54
N ALA A 45 -22.83 20.00 -9.21
CA ALA A 45 -23.57 20.71 -8.17
C ALA A 45 -23.06 20.34 -6.77
N MET A 46 -22.73 21.36 -5.98
CA MET A 46 -22.33 21.23 -4.58
C MET A 46 -23.36 21.86 -3.67
N ARG A 47 -23.65 21.22 -2.53
CA ARG A 47 -24.53 21.77 -1.51
C ARG A 47 -23.90 21.60 -0.13
N LEU A 48 -23.86 22.68 0.64
CA LEU A 48 -23.47 22.69 2.04
C LEU A 48 -24.74 22.65 2.90
N TYR A 49 -24.77 21.74 3.87
CA TYR A 49 -25.82 21.64 4.87
C TYR A 49 -25.24 21.79 6.27
N GLU A 50 -26.07 22.27 7.18
CA GLU A 50 -25.83 22.33 8.61
C GLU A 50 -26.89 21.48 9.32
N MET A 51 -26.48 20.55 10.19
CA MET A 51 -27.40 19.82 11.06
C MET A 51 -27.64 20.63 12.32
N THR A 52 -28.81 21.24 12.41
CA THR A 52 -29.25 21.92 13.62
C THR A 52 -29.82 20.90 14.60
N GLN A 53 -29.21 20.77 15.78
CA GLN A 53 -29.78 19.96 16.88
C GLN A 53 -30.89 20.75 17.57
N GLY A 54 -32.15 20.51 17.18
CA GLY A 54 -33.32 20.99 17.91
C GLY A 54 -33.61 20.12 19.15
N ARG A 55 -34.53 20.57 20.02
CA ARG A 55 -35.06 19.82 21.18
C ARG A 55 -35.94 18.61 20.76
N GLY A 56 -35.44 17.74 19.88
CA GLY A 56 -36.12 16.49 19.49
C GLY A 56 -35.91 16.09 18.04
N ASP A 57 -35.70 17.04 17.13
CA ASP A 57 -35.57 16.77 15.69
C ASP A 57 -34.21 17.27 15.16
N GLN A 58 -33.48 16.40 14.46
CA GLN A 58 -32.33 16.79 13.65
C GLN A 58 -32.85 17.30 12.30
N ALA A 59 -32.82 18.62 12.11
CA ALA A 59 -33.14 19.22 10.82
C ALA A 59 -31.84 19.48 10.04
N LEU A 60 -31.80 19.01 8.79
CA LEU A 60 -30.78 19.37 7.81
C LEU A 60 -31.21 20.66 7.12
N ARG A 61 -30.49 21.76 7.37
CA ARG A 61 -30.72 23.03 6.70
C ARG A 61 -29.70 23.19 5.58
N GLN A 62 -30.15 23.38 4.35
CA GLN A 62 -29.25 23.77 3.26
C GLN A 62 -28.79 25.22 3.47
N VAL A 63 -27.48 25.43 3.41
CA VAL A 63 -26.82 26.70 3.70
C VAL A 63 -26.38 27.38 2.41
N ALA A 64 -25.70 26.65 1.52
CA ALA A 64 -25.21 27.19 0.25
C ALA A 64 -25.27 26.16 -0.89
N PRO A 65 -25.74 26.55 -2.09
CA PRO A 65 -25.49 25.84 -3.34
C PRO A 65 -24.30 26.45 -4.11
N TRP A 66 -23.55 25.63 -4.86
CA TRP A 66 -22.57 26.07 -5.85
C TRP A 66 -22.45 25.05 -6.99
N ASN A 67 -21.72 25.39 -8.06
CA ASN A 67 -21.37 24.45 -9.13
C ASN A 67 -19.88 24.57 -9.46
N PHE A 68 -19.09 23.55 -9.15
CA PHE A 68 -17.63 23.60 -9.36
C PHE A 68 -17.23 23.57 -10.84
N LEU A 69 -18.12 23.11 -11.75
CA LEU A 69 -17.83 23.09 -13.18
C LEU A 69 -17.74 24.50 -13.77
N ILE A 70 -18.39 25.50 -13.16
CA ILE A 70 -18.24 26.90 -13.56
C ILE A 70 -16.81 27.37 -13.31
N ASP A 71 -16.25 27.03 -12.14
CA ASP A 71 -14.87 27.39 -11.81
C ASP A 71 -13.86 26.57 -12.62
N LEU A 72 -14.15 25.28 -12.82
CA LEU A 72 -13.32 24.41 -13.65
C LEU A 72 -13.25 24.93 -15.09
N ASP A 73 -14.39 25.20 -15.73
CA ASP A 73 -14.46 25.75 -17.09
C ASP A 73 -13.69 27.08 -17.17
N ARG A 74 -13.88 27.96 -16.18
CA ARG A 74 -13.13 29.21 -16.09
C ARG A 74 -11.62 29.00 -16.02
N ILE A 75 -11.15 28.09 -15.16
CA ILE A 75 -9.72 27.77 -15.02
C ILE A 75 -9.17 27.17 -16.31
N MET A 76 -9.93 26.26 -16.93
CA MET A 76 -9.57 25.63 -18.20
C MET A 76 -9.57 26.63 -19.37
N ASN A 77 -10.39 27.68 -19.32
CA ASN A 77 -10.47 28.73 -20.36
C ASN A 77 -9.47 29.87 -20.17
N ILE A 78 -9.01 30.16 -18.94
CA ILE A 78 -7.89 31.10 -18.69
C ILE A 78 -6.64 30.68 -19.49
N ARG A 79 -6.51 29.39 -19.80
CA ARG A 79 -5.50 28.76 -20.67
C ARG A 79 -5.40 29.40 -22.06
N MET A 80 -6.52 29.79 -22.69
CA MET A 80 -6.55 30.21 -24.11
C MET A 80 -6.00 31.62 -24.37
N VAL A 81 -5.86 32.46 -23.35
CA VAL A 81 -5.33 33.84 -23.54
C VAL A 81 -3.79 33.85 -23.57
N ILE A 82 -3.15 32.76 -23.14
CA ILE A 82 -1.70 32.67 -22.96
C ILE A 82 -1.00 31.93 -24.13
N ASP A 83 -1.74 31.34 -25.06
CA ASP A 83 -1.22 30.57 -26.22
C ASP A 83 -0.48 31.41 -27.29
N ASN A 84 0.00 32.62 -26.97
CA ASN A 84 0.91 33.34 -27.85
C ASN A 84 1.98 34.22 -27.15
N PRO A 85 2.98 33.65 -26.45
CA PRO A 85 4.21 34.36 -26.07
C PRO A 85 5.41 33.93 -26.94
N HIS A 86 5.21 33.10 -27.96
CA HIS A 86 6.26 32.76 -28.93
C HIS A 86 6.54 33.96 -29.84
N ARG A 87 7.30 34.95 -29.35
CA ARG A 87 8.30 35.62 -30.21
C ARG A 87 9.43 36.41 -29.56
N GLN A 88 9.54 36.57 -28.24
CA GLN A 88 10.67 37.35 -27.70
C GLN A 88 11.41 36.64 -26.55
N ASP A 89 12.57 36.10 -26.93
CA ASP A 89 13.73 35.68 -26.14
C ASP A 89 13.61 34.54 -25.11
N ARG A 90 13.91 33.33 -25.60
CA ARG A 90 14.27 32.14 -24.79
C ARG A 90 15.59 32.27 -24.01
N ASN A 91 16.34 33.36 -24.17
CA ASN A 91 17.67 33.55 -23.59
C ASN A 91 17.72 34.55 -22.42
N ASP A 92 16.59 35.10 -22.00
CA ASP A 92 16.55 36.05 -20.90
C ASP A 92 16.42 35.30 -19.55
N PRO A 93 17.41 35.38 -18.65
CA PRO A 93 17.37 34.70 -17.34
C PRO A 93 16.31 35.27 -16.38
N GLU A 94 15.67 36.41 -16.70
CA GLU A 94 14.53 36.95 -15.95
C GLU A 94 13.16 36.44 -16.44
N TYR A 95 13.11 35.56 -17.44
CA TYR A 95 11.87 34.92 -17.86
C TYR A 95 11.34 33.96 -16.78
N VAL A 96 10.44 34.49 -15.96
CA VAL A 96 9.62 33.71 -15.04
C VAL A 96 8.58 32.95 -15.87
N PHE A 97 8.87 31.69 -16.16
CA PHE A 97 7.95 30.77 -16.82
C PHE A 97 6.72 30.56 -15.91
N TRP A 98 5.53 30.93 -16.40
CA TRP A 98 4.23 30.77 -15.74
C TRP A 98 3.44 29.66 -16.46
N PRO A 99 3.07 28.58 -15.75
CA PRO A 99 1.69 28.48 -15.26
C PRO A 99 1.50 27.88 -13.84
N LEU A 100 2.57 27.49 -13.14
CA LEU A 100 2.48 26.85 -11.80
C LEU A 100 2.42 27.83 -10.60
N ALA A 101 2.70 29.13 -10.81
CA ALA A 101 2.90 30.10 -9.73
C ALA A 101 1.73 31.05 -9.45
N ARG A 102 0.63 31.04 -10.22
CA ARG A 102 -0.60 31.73 -9.77
C ARG A 102 -1.45 30.79 -8.93
N THR A 103 -1.11 30.69 -7.65
CA THR A 103 -2.18 30.60 -6.64
C THR A 103 -2.85 31.97 -6.60
N GLY A 104 -3.78 32.21 -7.53
CA GLY A 104 -4.54 33.45 -7.55
C GLY A 104 -5.56 33.42 -6.41
N SER A 105 -5.39 34.26 -5.38
CA SER A 105 -6.56 34.68 -4.62
C SER A 105 -7.44 35.48 -5.58
N PHE A 106 -8.71 35.08 -5.72
CA PHE A 106 -9.65 35.70 -6.66
C PHE A 106 -9.88 37.20 -6.38
N MET A 107 -9.52 37.67 -5.18
CA MET A 107 -9.72 39.04 -4.72
C MET A 107 -8.47 39.92 -4.90
N GLY A 108 -8.45 40.75 -5.96
CA GLY A 108 -7.83 42.08 -6.01
C GLY A 108 -6.29 42.22 -6.11
N ASP A 109 -5.80 42.59 -7.30
CA ASP A 109 -4.65 43.44 -7.70
C ASP A 109 -3.30 43.49 -6.95
N ARG A 110 -3.08 42.72 -5.90
CA ARG A 110 -1.76 42.56 -5.28
C ARG A 110 -1.54 41.10 -4.96
N GLY A 111 -1.32 40.31 -6.00
CA GLY A 111 -0.79 38.96 -5.83
C GLY A 111 0.46 39.03 -4.95
N PRO A 112 0.60 38.19 -3.90
CA PRO A 112 1.75 38.24 -3.02
C PRO A 112 3.02 38.06 -3.86
N SER A 113 3.96 39.01 -3.77
CA SER A 113 5.26 39.01 -4.45
C SER A 113 6.18 37.85 -4.05
N ASN A 114 5.71 36.98 -3.14
CA ASN A 114 6.48 35.94 -2.48
C ASN A 114 5.91 34.55 -2.75
N VAL A 115 5.34 34.31 -3.95
CA VAL A 115 5.08 32.92 -4.35
C VAL A 115 6.46 32.27 -4.58
N PRO A 116 6.80 31.18 -3.88
CA PRO A 116 8.04 30.46 -4.16
C PRO A 116 8.03 30.05 -5.63
N LEU A 117 8.99 30.61 -6.38
CA LEU A 117 9.09 30.45 -7.81
C LEU A 117 9.34 28.97 -8.13
N TYR A 118 8.33 28.28 -8.66
CA TYR A 118 8.52 26.97 -9.32
C TYR A 118 9.59 27.05 -10.42
N GLY A 119 9.78 28.22 -11.03
CA GLY A 119 10.91 28.49 -11.93
C GLY A 119 12.28 28.18 -11.30
N GLN A 120 12.45 28.38 -9.98
CA GLN A 120 13.67 27.98 -9.27
C GLN A 120 13.76 26.47 -9.08
N MET A 121 12.63 25.77 -8.95
CA MET A 121 12.64 24.30 -8.85
C MET A 121 13.23 23.65 -10.11
N TYR A 122 12.91 24.18 -11.29
CA TYR A 122 13.46 23.66 -12.55
C TYR A 122 14.97 23.84 -12.67
N GLN A 123 15.58 24.76 -11.91
CA GLN A 123 17.03 24.93 -11.88
C GLN A 123 17.75 23.79 -11.17
N TYR A 124 17.02 22.98 -10.37
CA TYR A 124 17.58 21.83 -9.67
C TYR A 124 17.38 20.50 -10.40
N PHE A 125 16.54 20.46 -11.44
CA PHE A 125 16.48 19.29 -12.32
C PHE A 125 17.74 19.20 -13.16
N LEU A 126 18.16 17.96 -13.44
CA LEU A 126 19.13 17.73 -14.51
C LEU A 126 18.55 18.32 -15.81
N PRO A 127 19.38 18.92 -16.69
CA PRO A 127 18.89 19.54 -17.92
C PRO A 127 17.94 18.66 -18.74
N GLN A 128 18.20 17.34 -18.76
CA GLN A 128 17.38 16.33 -19.44
C GLN A 128 16.01 16.16 -18.76
N GLN A 129 15.96 15.99 -17.44
CA GLN A 129 14.70 15.92 -16.67
C GLN A 129 13.87 17.18 -16.84
N ARG A 130 14.53 18.36 -16.82
CA ARG A 130 13.88 19.63 -17.07
C ARG A 130 13.22 19.65 -18.46
N SER A 131 13.93 19.25 -19.50
CA SER A 131 13.35 19.19 -20.85
C SER A 131 12.19 18.21 -20.96
N THR A 132 12.25 17.06 -20.29
CA THR A 132 11.16 16.07 -20.30
C THR A 132 9.93 16.60 -19.58
N VAL A 133 10.08 17.18 -18.38
CA VAL A 133 8.95 17.78 -17.65
C VAL A 133 8.33 18.90 -18.47
N LEU A 134 9.14 19.79 -19.06
CA LEU A 134 8.64 20.88 -19.90
C LEU A 134 7.94 20.36 -21.17
N ALA A 135 8.53 19.41 -21.90
CA ALA A 135 7.91 18.83 -23.09
C ALA A 135 6.59 18.12 -22.76
N THR A 136 6.50 17.50 -21.59
CA THR A 136 5.28 16.82 -21.15
C THR A 136 4.22 17.80 -20.65
N GLU A 137 4.65 18.89 -20.00
CA GLU A 137 3.79 20.02 -19.65
C GLU A 137 3.22 20.69 -20.90
N ASP A 138 4.07 20.93 -21.92
CA ASP A 138 3.63 21.42 -23.23
C ASP A 138 2.64 20.45 -23.87
N ALA A 139 2.92 19.14 -23.89
CA ALA A 139 2.01 18.13 -24.41
C ALA A 139 0.66 18.13 -23.68
N PHE A 140 0.67 18.25 -22.36
CA PHE A 140 -0.54 18.41 -21.54
C PHE A 140 -1.32 19.65 -21.93
N PHE A 141 -0.65 20.80 -22.03
CA PHE A 141 -1.29 22.07 -22.35
C PHE A 141 -1.78 22.15 -23.80
N ASN A 142 -1.33 21.24 -24.66
CA ASN A 142 -1.89 21.03 -25.99
C ASN A 142 -3.02 19.99 -26.03
N GLU A 143 -3.17 19.15 -25.01
CA GLU A 143 -4.23 18.13 -24.93
C GLU A 143 -5.56 18.75 -24.45
N SER A 144 -6.63 18.60 -25.25
CA SER A 144 -7.97 19.00 -24.85
C SER A 144 -8.50 18.02 -23.80
N LEU A 145 -8.50 18.42 -22.54
CA LEU A 145 -9.01 17.59 -21.44
C LEU A 145 -10.47 17.96 -21.16
N SER A 146 -11.33 16.95 -21.15
CA SER A 146 -12.73 17.09 -20.77
C SER A 146 -12.96 16.51 -19.39
N TYR A 147 -13.88 17.12 -18.65
CA TYR A 147 -14.40 16.53 -17.42
C TYR A 147 -15.13 15.22 -17.77
N ASP A 148 -14.84 14.15 -17.02
CA ASP A 148 -15.37 12.81 -17.27
C ASP A 148 -16.50 12.40 -16.31
N GLY A 149 -16.97 13.33 -15.46
CA GLY A 149 -17.99 13.04 -14.46
C GLY A 149 -17.45 12.49 -13.15
N ASN A 150 -16.13 12.34 -12.97
CA ASN A 150 -15.54 11.80 -11.74
C ASN A 150 -14.90 12.90 -10.90
N VAL A 151 -15.23 12.96 -9.61
CA VAL A 151 -14.56 13.87 -8.66
C VAL A 151 -14.30 13.17 -7.34
N GLN A 152 -13.10 13.36 -6.82
CA GLN A 152 -12.69 12.88 -5.50
C GLN A 152 -12.65 14.07 -4.56
N ALA A 153 -13.20 13.93 -3.36
CA ALA A 153 -13.32 15.07 -2.47
C ALA A 153 -13.02 14.74 -1.02
N ALA A 154 -12.44 15.72 -0.34
CA ALA A 154 -12.04 15.66 1.04
C ALA A 154 -12.52 16.92 1.76
N LEU A 155 -13.08 16.74 2.95
CA LEU A 155 -13.55 17.84 3.79
C LEU A 155 -12.61 18.03 4.97
N SER A 156 -12.09 19.25 5.13
CA SER A 156 -11.42 19.71 6.35
C SER A 156 -12.36 20.60 7.15
N ARG A 157 -11.84 21.24 8.21
CA ARG A 157 -12.63 22.12 9.08
C ARG A 157 -13.21 23.33 8.33
N HIS A 158 -12.43 23.95 7.46
CA HIS A 158 -12.81 25.20 6.79
C HIS A 158 -12.75 25.12 5.29
N TYR A 159 -12.27 24.01 4.74
CA TYR A 159 -12.06 23.88 3.31
C TYR A 159 -12.59 22.56 2.77
N LEU A 160 -13.26 22.64 1.63
CA LEU A 160 -13.57 21.52 0.77
C LEU A 160 -12.49 21.42 -0.31
N PHE A 161 -11.88 20.25 -0.44
CA PHE A 161 -10.80 19.95 -1.37
C PHE A 161 -11.32 18.96 -2.41
N LEU A 162 -11.32 19.35 -3.68
CA LEU A 162 -11.77 18.54 -4.81
C LEU A 162 -10.57 18.20 -5.68
N VAL A 163 -10.51 16.95 -6.15
CA VAL A 163 -9.57 16.45 -7.15
C VAL A 163 -10.37 15.92 -8.32
N ILE A 164 -10.11 16.48 -9.50
CA ILE A 164 -10.76 16.14 -10.76
C ILE A 164 -9.73 15.38 -11.60
N PRO A 165 -9.78 14.04 -11.64
CA PRO A 165 -8.68 13.25 -12.19
C PRO A 165 -8.49 13.44 -13.69
N SER A 166 -9.58 13.56 -14.46
CA SER A 166 -9.51 13.68 -15.93
C SER A 166 -8.83 14.97 -16.40
N THR A 167 -8.92 16.04 -15.60
CA THR A 167 -8.27 17.33 -15.88
C THR A 167 -7.06 17.58 -14.98
N PHE A 168 -6.69 16.63 -14.13
CA PHE A 168 -5.62 16.74 -13.13
C PHE A 168 -5.69 18.03 -12.30
N THR A 169 -6.91 18.47 -11.99
CA THR A 169 -7.16 19.77 -11.35
C THR A 169 -7.59 19.57 -9.90
N ILE A 170 -7.01 20.36 -9.00
CA ILE A 170 -7.41 20.50 -7.61
C ILE A 170 -8.15 21.82 -7.46
N LEU A 171 -9.32 21.80 -6.84
CA LEU A 171 -10.07 23.00 -6.46
C LEU A 171 -10.24 22.99 -4.94
N VAL A 172 -10.00 24.13 -4.30
CA VAL A 172 -10.14 24.27 -2.85
C VAL A 172 -11.09 25.41 -2.54
N TYR A 173 -12.19 25.08 -1.87
CA TYR A 173 -13.22 26.04 -1.50
C TYR A 173 -13.16 26.33 0.00
N ASN A 174 -13.06 27.60 0.38
CA ASN A 174 -13.32 28.04 1.74
C ASN A 174 -14.83 27.97 2.00
N ILE A 175 -15.20 27.29 3.09
CA ILE A 175 -16.59 27.09 3.52
C ILE A 175 -16.88 27.68 4.90
N SER A 176 -15.96 28.48 5.46
CA SER A 176 -16.10 29.06 6.80
C SER A 176 -17.33 29.98 6.91
N GLN A 177 -17.63 30.76 5.88
CA GLN A 177 -18.69 31.78 5.86
C GLN A 177 -20.02 31.28 5.29
N ASP A 178 -20.35 29.99 5.45
CA ASP A 178 -21.63 29.45 4.99
C ASP A 178 -21.86 29.65 3.47
N SER A 179 -20.76 29.70 2.70
CA SER A 179 -20.73 29.86 1.25
C SER A 179 -19.57 29.05 0.68
N PHE A 180 -19.62 28.72 -0.61
CA PHE A 180 -18.46 28.19 -1.32
C PHE A 180 -17.68 29.34 -1.96
N GLU A 181 -16.49 29.63 -1.44
CA GLU A 181 -15.58 30.60 -2.04
C GLU A 181 -14.34 29.86 -2.56
N LEU A 182 -14.06 29.93 -3.87
CA LEU A 182 -12.86 29.31 -4.44
C LEU A 182 -11.59 30.01 -3.87
N ALA A 183 -10.93 29.34 -2.93
CA ALA A 183 -9.77 29.83 -2.22
C ALA A 183 -8.48 29.59 -3.00
N ALA A 184 -8.35 28.40 -3.61
CA ALA A 184 -7.19 28.01 -4.40
C ALA A 184 -7.56 27.01 -5.48
N TYR A 185 -6.72 26.91 -6.50
CA TYR A 185 -6.73 25.82 -7.46
C TYR A 185 -5.30 25.44 -7.84
N ARG A 186 -5.12 24.23 -8.37
CA ARG A 186 -3.80 23.72 -8.75
C ARG A 186 -3.89 22.62 -9.79
N ASN A 187 -3.01 22.60 -10.77
CA ASN A 187 -2.81 21.45 -11.65
C ASN A 187 -1.73 20.55 -11.05
N TYR A 188 -2.06 19.31 -10.73
CA TYR A 188 -1.12 18.38 -10.10
C TYR A 188 -0.45 17.42 -11.10
N ARG A 189 -0.81 17.42 -12.38
CA ARG A 189 -0.15 16.55 -13.39
C ARG A 189 1.37 16.73 -13.43
N PRO A 190 1.93 17.95 -13.36
CA PRO A 190 3.38 18.16 -13.32
C PRO A 190 4.07 17.40 -12.18
N GLU A 191 3.37 17.21 -11.06
CA GLU A 191 3.88 16.56 -9.86
C GLU A 191 3.93 15.03 -10.02
N LEU A 192 3.09 14.47 -10.89
CA LEU A 192 3.10 13.05 -11.23
C LEU A 192 4.38 12.64 -11.98
N TYR A 193 5.02 13.59 -12.68
CA TYR A 193 6.28 13.35 -13.39
C TYR A 193 7.51 13.41 -12.52
N LEU A 194 7.37 13.87 -11.28
CA LEU A 194 8.51 13.97 -10.36
C LEU A 194 8.89 12.55 -9.93
N THR A 195 9.83 11.95 -10.67
CA THR A 195 10.23 10.55 -10.56
C THR A 195 11.32 10.29 -9.53
N ILE A 196 12.19 11.26 -9.23
CA ILE A 196 13.47 10.94 -8.55
C ILE A 196 13.70 11.67 -7.21
N PRO A 197 14.23 10.93 -6.22
CA PRO A 197 14.58 11.37 -4.87
C PRO A 197 15.77 12.33 -4.81
N ASP A 198 15.62 13.38 -4.00
CA ASP A 198 16.65 13.99 -3.11
C ASP A 198 18.04 14.37 -3.64
N GLN A 199 18.36 14.23 -4.93
CA GLN A 199 19.60 14.75 -5.50
C GLN A 199 19.47 16.24 -5.79
N ASN A 200 19.12 17.02 -4.76
CA ASN A 200 19.57 18.40 -4.74
C ASN A 200 21.01 18.39 -4.24
N PRO A 201 22.03 18.68 -5.08
CA PRO A 201 23.42 18.76 -4.64
C PRO A 201 23.66 19.83 -3.55
N ARG A 202 22.65 20.67 -3.24
CA ARG A 202 22.70 21.67 -2.18
C ARG A 202 21.92 21.29 -0.91
N GLY A 203 21.40 20.07 -0.81
CA GLY A 203 20.64 19.60 0.37
C GLY A 203 19.32 20.34 0.60
N LEU A 204 18.81 21.04 -0.42
CA LEU A 204 17.57 21.79 -0.29
C LEU A 204 16.36 20.85 -0.46
N PRO A 205 15.45 20.84 0.52
CA PRO A 205 14.47 19.78 0.69
C PRO A 205 13.15 20.14 0.02
N PHE A 206 13.08 20.11 -1.31
CA PHE A 206 11.91 20.72 -1.93
C PHE A 206 10.62 19.91 -1.74
N PHE A 207 10.68 18.58 -1.61
CA PHE A 207 9.55 17.75 -1.17
C PHE A 207 10.03 16.57 -0.33
N GLY A 208 10.90 16.88 0.65
CA GLY A 208 11.63 15.85 1.38
C GLY A 208 10.71 14.78 1.96
N SER A 209 11.14 13.53 1.85
CA SER A 209 10.52 12.41 2.52
C SER A 209 11.60 11.68 3.31
N ASN A 210 11.29 11.26 4.54
CA ASN A 210 12.26 10.58 5.42
C ASN A 210 11.91 9.08 5.50
N PRO A 211 12.87 8.14 5.55
CA PRO A 211 14.25 8.28 5.08
C PRO A 211 14.31 8.68 3.61
N GLN A 212 15.36 9.43 3.25
CA GLN A 212 15.69 9.69 1.85
C GLN A 212 16.12 8.38 1.18
N PHE A 213 15.86 8.22 -0.12
CA PHE A 213 16.19 6.96 -0.82
C PHE A 213 17.69 6.63 -0.73
N ASN A 214 18.56 7.64 -0.85
CA ASN A 214 20.01 7.48 -0.68
C ASN A 214 20.40 7.03 0.73
N ASP A 215 19.67 7.48 1.76
CA ASP A 215 19.88 7.03 3.13
C ASP A 215 19.44 5.58 3.30
N ILE A 216 18.40 5.13 2.58
CA ILE A 216 18.00 3.72 2.54
C ILE A 216 19.07 2.87 1.86
N ILE A 217 19.58 3.26 0.69
CA ILE A 217 20.68 2.55 0.01
C ILE A 217 21.91 2.50 0.92
N ARG A 218 22.27 3.62 1.54
CA ARG A 218 23.40 3.69 2.47
C ARG A 218 23.18 2.76 3.67
N ALA A 219 21.99 2.74 4.24
CA ALA A 219 21.64 1.84 5.34
C ALA A 219 21.70 0.36 4.90
N LEU A 220 21.20 0.03 3.70
CA LEU A 220 21.30 -1.33 3.13
C LEU A 220 22.75 -1.77 2.95
N ARG A 221 23.63 -0.88 2.46
CA ARG A 221 25.08 -1.13 2.33
C ARG A 221 25.76 -1.31 3.69
N GLN A 222 25.43 -0.48 4.67
CA GLN A 222 26.01 -0.53 6.01
C GLN A 222 25.58 -1.78 6.78
N VAL A 223 24.30 -2.16 6.69
CA VAL A 223 23.80 -3.40 7.31
C VAL A 223 24.34 -4.63 6.58
N GLY A 224 24.53 -4.55 5.25
CA GLY A 224 25.00 -5.62 4.40
C GLY A 224 26.52 -5.77 4.27
N GLY A 225 27.32 -5.29 5.24
CA GLY A 225 28.79 -5.23 5.20
C GLY A 225 29.57 -6.54 4.92
N GLY A 226 28.89 -7.65 4.64
CA GLY A 226 29.44 -8.86 4.01
C GLY A 226 28.40 -9.72 3.28
N ASP A 227 27.15 -9.24 3.12
CA ASP A 227 26.07 -10.02 2.51
C ASP A 227 25.87 -9.60 1.04
N LEU A 228 26.37 -10.44 0.14
CA LEU A 228 26.31 -10.28 -1.32
C LEU A 228 24.88 -9.97 -1.82
N ILE A 229 23.84 -10.47 -1.13
CA ILE A 229 22.44 -10.23 -1.51
C ILE A 229 22.06 -8.77 -1.31
N LEU A 230 22.41 -8.19 -0.16
CA LEU A 230 22.06 -6.81 0.15
C LEU A 230 22.81 -5.84 -0.79
N GLN A 231 24.03 -6.22 -1.22
CA GLN A 231 24.78 -5.50 -2.23
C GLN A 231 24.14 -5.62 -3.62
N GLN A 232 23.80 -6.84 -4.08
CA GLN A 232 23.10 -7.04 -5.35
C GLN A 232 21.73 -6.33 -5.38
N ARG A 233 21.01 -6.29 -4.25
CA ARG A 233 19.75 -5.56 -4.13
C ARG A 233 19.95 -4.04 -4.20
N ALA A 234 20.95 -3.51 -3.50
CA ALA A 234 21.31 -2.10 -3.61
C ALA A 234 21.68 -1.75 -5.06
N GLN A 235 22.43 -2.62 -5.74
CA GLN A 235 22.79 -2.46 -7.14
C GLN A 235 21.56 -2.50 -8.07
N ARG A 236 20.63 -3.46 -7.91
CA ARG A 236 19.38 -3.48 -8.70
C ARG A 236 18.52 -2.24 -8.47
N MET A 237 18.51 -1.69 -7.26
CA MET A 237 17.81 -0.44 -6.97
C MET A 237 18.48 0.75 -7.66
N GLU A 238 19.82 0.78 -7.72
CA GLU A 238 20.57 1.78 -8.49
C GLU A 238 20.34 1.62 -10.00
N GLU A 239 20.42 0.41 -10.55
CA GLU A 239 20.12 0.11 -11.96
C GLU A 239 18.68 0.50 -12.32
N ALA A 240 17.72 0.26 -11.42
CA ALA A 240 16.34 0.72 -11.61
C ALA A 240 16.25 2.24 -11.67
N LEU A 241 16.97 2.97 -10.81
CA LEU A 241 17.04 4.43 -10.89
C LEU A 241 17.68 4.90 -12.20
N GLU A 242 18.80 4.30 -12.60
CA GLU A 242 19.51 4.63 -13.83
C GLU A 242 18.66 4.35 -15.07
N SER A 243 17.92 3.24 -15.10
CA SER A 243 16.99 2.92 -16.20
C SER A 243 15.89 3.97 -16.33
N MET A 244 15.34 4.46 -15.20
CA MET A 244 14.36 5.54 -15.17
C MET A 244 14.93 6.90 -15.65
N GLU A 245 16.25 7.09 -15.60
CA GLU A 245 16.93 8.29 -16.11
C GLU A 245 17.25 8.20 -17.61
N SER A 246 17.43 6.99 -18.15
CA SER A 246 17.95 6.77 -19.50
C SER A 246 16.89 6.84 -20.63
N GLU A 247 15.61 6.65 -20.31
CA GLU A 247 14.53 6.70 -21.30
C GLU A 247 14.00 8.14 -21.46
N GLN A 248 14.36 8.80 -22.57
CA GLN A 248 13.82 10.10 -22.98
C GLN A 248 12.36 10.04 -23.47
N GLU A 249 11.61 8.99 -23.12
CA GLU A 249 10.21 8.90 -23.46
C GLU A 249 9.37 9.73 -22.48
N LEU A 250 8.35 10.41 -22.99
CA LEU A 250 7.36 11.11 -22.19
C LEU A 250 6.85 10.14 -21.12
N ILE A 251 7.07 10.46 -19.84
CA ILE A 251 6.59 9.63 -18.73
C ILE A 251 5.07 9.49 -18.88
N PRO A 252 4.52 8.30 -19.14
CA PRO A 252 3.10 8.18 -19.42
C PRO A 252 2.30 8.37 -18.13
N VAL A 253 1.53 9.45 -18.03
CA VAL A 253 0.53 9.59 -16.95
C VAL A 253 -0.65 8.70 -17.27
N SER A 254 -0.92 7.76 -16.36
CA SER A 254 -2.09 6.93 -16.45
C SER A 254 -3.29 7.67 -15.85
N ALA A 255 -4.46 7.49 -16.48
CA ALA A 255 -5.71 7.85 -15.84
C ALA A 255 -5.81 7.12 -14.50
N SER A 256 -6.15 7.87 -13.46
CA SER A 256 -6.17 7.40 -12.08
C SER A 256 -7.49 7.74 -11.42
N GLU A 257 -7.80 7.00 -10.36
CA GLU A 257 -8.86 7.32 -9.40
C GLU A 257 -8.16 7.63 -8.06
N PRO A 258 -7.72 8.89 -7.85
CA PRO A 258 -6.92 9.25 -6.68
C PRO A 258 -7.75 9.11 -5.41
N TRP A 259 -7.15 8.57 -4.36
CA TRP A 259 -7.74 8.62 -3.03
C TRP A 259 -7.33 9.89 -2.32
N VAL A 260 -8.30 10.59 -1.68
CA VAL A 260 -8.07 11.88 -1.05
C VAL A 260 -8.60 11.92 0.37
N GLN A 261 -7.88 12.61 1.26
CA GLN A 261 -8.31 12.77 2.65
C GLN A 261 -7.92 14.13 3.21
N GLY A 262 -8.86 14.76 3.90
CA GLY A 262 -8.67 16.00 4.63
C GLY A 262 -8.00 15.70 5.98
N LEU A 263 -6.99 16.50 6.32
CA LEU A 263 -6.20 16.38 7.55
C LEU A 263 -6.41 17.62 8.42
N ARG A 264 -5.79 17.62 9.60
CA ARG A 264 -5.72 18.80 10.46
C ARG A 264 -4.88 19.91 9.81
N ASN A 265 -5.03 21.14 10.33
CA ASN A 265 -4.25 22.31 9.91
C ASN A 265 -4.33 22.61 8.40
N ASN A 266 -5.49 22.39 7.77
CA ASN A 266 -5.73 22.61 6.34
C ASN A 266 -4.73 21.89 5.42
N HIS A 267 -4.35 20.67 5.80
CA HIS A 267 -3.57 19.80 4.94
C HIS A 267 -4.47 18.75 4.30
N PHE A 268 -4.04 18.26 3.14
CA PHE A 268 -4.75 17.27 2.35
C PHE A 268 -3.74 16.29 1.80
N VAL A 269 -4.07 15.00 1.84
CA VAL A 269 -3.27 13.97 1.19
C VAL A 269 -4.01 13.47 -0.03
N VAL A 270 -3.27 13.30 -1.13
CA VAL A 270 -3.72 12.70 -2.39
C VAL A 270 -2.82 11.51 -2.67
N VAL A 271 -3.40 10.33 -2.75
CA VAL A 271 -2.72 9.10 -3.16
C VAL A 271 -3.19 8.81 -4.58
N ASP A 272 -2.28 8.90 -5.54
CA ASP A 272 -2.54 8.57 -6.93
C ASP A 272 -1.95 7.17 -7.22
N PRO A 273 -2.76 6.11 -7.15
CA PRO A 273 -2.27 4.75 -7.25
C PRO A 273 -1.77 4.40 -8.66
N ALA A 274 -2.43 4.89 -9.71
CA ALA A 274 -2.05 4.59 -11.08
C ALA A 274 -0.70 5.21 -11.48
N ASN A 275 -0.31 6.30 -10.81
CA ASN A 275 0.96 7.01 -11.04
C ASN A 275 1.97 6.83 -9.90
N ASN A 276 1.66 5.95 -8.93
CA ASN A 276 2.47 5.63 -7.77
C ASN A 276 2.89 6.83 -6.91
N LYS A 277 2.03 7.85 -6.77
CA LYS A 277 2.36 9.07 -6.01
C LYS A 277 1.57 9.21 -4.72
N ILE A 278 2.23 9.77 -3.71
CA ILE A 278 1.58 10.33 -2.52
C ILE A 278 1.96 11.80 -2.44
N MET A 279 0.98 12.68 -2.53
CA MET A 279 1.14 14.13 -2.49
C MET A 279 0.49 14.66 -1.22
N LEU A 280 1.25 15.42 -0.44
CA LEU A 280 0.74 16.15 0.72
C LEU A 280 0.66 17.63 0.34
N TYR A 281 -0.53 18.21 0.40
CA TYR A 281 -0.75 19.62 0.21
C TYR A 281 -1.04 20.31 1.54
N GLY A 282 -0.57 21.55 1.66
CA GLY A 282 -0.93 22.46 2.74
C GLY A 282 -1.59 23.71 2.15
N LEU A 283 -2.60 24.24 2.85
CA LEU A 283 -3.19 25.54 2.56
C LEU A 283 -2.88 26.51 3.72
N PRO A 284 -1.70 27.17 3.71
CA PRO A 284 -1.38 28.24 4.64
C PRO A 284 -2.42 29.38 4.62
N GLN A 285 -2.36 30.25 5.63
CA GLN A 285 -3.31 31.35 5.85
C GLN A 285 -3.46 32.33 4.67
N ASN A 286 -2.54 32.32 3.71
CA ASN A 286 -2.58 33.15 2.51
C ASN A 286 -3.39 32.54 1.36
N ASN A 287 -4.10 31.42 1.59
CA ASN A 287 -4.89 30.70 0.58
C ASN A 287 -4.06 30.23 -0.64
N THR A 288 -2.75 30.06 -0.48
CA THR A 288 -1.89 29.46 -1.51
C THR A 288 -1.84 27.96 -1.28
N LEU A 289 -2.33 27.15 -2.21
CA LEU A 289 -2.17 25.69 -2.13
C LEU A 289 -0.74 25.28 -2.48
N THR A 290 0.01 24.81 -1.49
CA THR A 290 1.40 24.37 -1.66
C THR A 290 1.50 22.85 -1.55
N LEU A 291 2.26 22.23 -2.45
CA LEU A 291 2.74 20.86 -2.26
C LEU A 291 3.82 20.90 -1.18
N THR A 292 3.63 20.21 -0.06
CA THR A 292 4.56 20.19 1.07
C THR A 292 5.47 18.96 1.06
N SER A 293 4.97 17.83 0.56
CA SER A 293 5.74 16.58 0.45
C SER A 293 5.21 15.72 -0.69
N LEU A 294 6.10 14.96 -1.31
CA LEU A 294 5.80 14.06 -2.41
C LEU A 294 6.59 12.76 -2.21
N ARG A 295 5.93 11.61 -2.34
CA ARG A 295 6.58 10.30 -2.39
C ARG A 295 6.20 9.53 -3.63
N ASN A 296 7.16 8.75 -4.12
CA ASN A 296 6.92 7.72 -5.11
C ASN A 296 6.86 6.38 -4.39
N PHE A 297 5.66 5.88 -4.13
CA PHE A 297 5.52 4.63 -3.39
C PHE A 297 5.87 3.39 -4.24
N ASP A 298 6.11 3.55 -5.55
CA ASP A 298 6.74 2.53 -6.41
C ASP A 298 8.15 2.17 -5.94
N LEU A 299 8.88 3.18 -5.49
CA LEU A 299 10.22 2.99 -4.93
C LEU A 299 10.12 2.42 -3.52
N ASP A 300 9.15 2.88 -2.74
CA ASP A 300 8.93 2.41 -1.37
C ASP A 300 8.47 0.93 -1.34
N ARG A 301 7.69 0.46 -2.33
CA ARG A 301 7.30 -0.96 -2.47
C ARG A 301 8.46 -1.85 -2.87
N ARG A 302 9.55 -1.33 -3.42
CA ARG A 302 10.76 -2.14 -3.70
C ARG A 302 11.57 -2.40 -2.44
N LEU A 303 11.25 -1.76 -1.33
CA LEU A 303 11.90 -1.98 -0.05
C LEU A 303 11.45 -3.32 0.55
N PRO A 304 12.37 -4.20 1.00
CA PRO A 304 12.01 -5.52 1.50
C PRO A 304 11.16 -5.46 2.78
N SER A 305 11.63 -4.75 3.80
CA SER A 305 10.85 -4.32 4.96
C SER A 305 11.53 -3.12 5.65
N TRP A 306 10.76 -2.14 6.10
CA TRP A 306 11.23 -0.95 6.82
C TRP A 306 10.43 -0.71 8.11
N PRO A 307 11.07 -0.21 9.20
CA PRO A 307 12.50 -0.26 9.40
C PRO A 307 12.96 -1.72 9.34
N MET A 308 14.14 -1.97 8.76
CA MET A 308 14.76 -3.29 8.86
C MET A 308 14.73 -3.69 10.33
N PRO A 309 14.31 -4.92 10.69
CA PRO A 309 14.22 -5.33 12.08
C PRO A 309 15.61 -5.16 12.71
N ARG A 310 15.79 -4.04 13.43
CA ARG A 310 16.73 -4.02 14.54
C ARG A 310 16.25 -5.16 15.43
N ARG A 311 17.15 -5.90 16.07
CA ARG A 311 16.89 -7.14 16.84
C ARG A 311 15.74 -7.05 17.89
N HIS A 312 15.11 -5.89 18.05
CA HIS A 312 13.90 -5.63 18.81
C HIS A 312 12.93 -4.81 17.94
N LEU A 313 11.86 -5.43 17.43
CA LEU A 313 10.65 -4.69 17.06
C LEU A 313 10.17 -3.98 18.34
N ASN A 314 10.10 -2.66 18.32
CA ASN A 314 9.43 -1.85 19.32
C ASN A 314 7.98 -2.36 19.50
N GLU A 315 7.55 -2.56 20.75
CA GLU A 315 6.26 -3.16 21.12
C GLU A 315 5.06 -2.49 20.45
N PHE A 316 5.19 -1.19 20.12
CA PHE A 316 4.18 -0.41 19.41
C PHE A 316 3.92 -0.91 17.98
N ASP A 317 4.99 -1.15 17.22
CA ASP A 317 4.93 -1.62 15.84
C ASP A 317 4.44 -3.08 15.78
N ARG A 318 4.65 -3.83 16.85
CA ARG A 318 4.06 -5.16 17.05
C ARG A 318 2.56 -5.07 17.37
N ALA A 319 2.11 -4.14 18.21
CA ALA A 319 0.70 -4.01 18.60
C ALA A 319 -0.21 -3.52 17.45
N VAL A 320 0.25 -2.57 16.63
CA VAL A 320 -0.51 -2.09 15.46
C VAL A 320 -0.68 -3.22 14.44
N VAL A 321 0.36 -4.00 14.23
CA VAL A 321 0.32 -5.15 13.32
C VAL A 321 -0.41 -6.33 13.92
N GLU A 322 -0.30 -6.63 15.20
CA GLU A 322 -1.15 -7.64 15.85
C GLU A 322 -2.63 -7.25 15.80
N ALA A 323 -3.00 -5.96 15.96
CA ALA A 323 -4.38 -5.51 15.83
C ALA A 323 -4.90 -5.58 14.38
N TYR A 324 -4.05 -5.25 13.39
CA TYR A 324 -4.40 -5.34 11.97
C TYR A 324 -4.43 -6.80 11.47
N LEU A 325 -3.47 -7.62 11.87
CA LEU A 325 -3.44 -9.08 11.64
C LEU A 325 -4.55 -9.82 12.40
N GLN A 326 -5.00 -9.34 13.57
CA GLN A 326 -6.20 -9.89 14.23
C GLN A 326 -7.48 -9.54 13.48
N ARG A 327 -7.52 -8.40 12.79
CA ARG A 327 -8.62 -8.03 11.88
C ARG A 327 -8.59 -8.84 10.59
N LEU A 328 -7.42 -9.03 9.97
CA LEU A 328 -7.22 -9.86 8.78
C LEU A 328 -7.35 -11.36 9.08
N GLY A 329 -6.88 -11.80 10.25
CA GLY A 329 -6.84 -13.18 10.73
C GLY A 329 -8.20 -13.79 11.04
N ARG A 330 -9.29 -13.04 10.83
CA ARG A 330 -10.64 -13.62 10.73
C ARG A 330 -10.93 -14.22 9.35
N SER A 331 -10.02 -14.11 8.37
CA SER A 331 -10.13 -14.81 7.09
C SER A 331 -8.77 -15.30 6.54
N ASN A 332 -8.62 -16.63 6.41
CA ASN A 332 -7.85 -17.33 5.37
C ASN A 332 -6.30 -17.49 5.39
N GLN A 333 -5.54 -17.18 6.44
CA GLN A 333 -4.06 -17.30 6.35
C GLN A 333 -3.41 -18.60 6.88
N ASP A 334 -4.05 -19.41 7.73
CA ASP A 334 -3.38 -20.57 8.38
C ASP A 334 -2.97 -21.74 7.45
N GLY A 335 -3.50 -21.76 6.21
CA GLY A 335 -3.28 -22.81 5.21
C GLY A 335 -2.02 -22.59 4.37
N GLN A 336 -1.91 -21.43 3.71
CA GLN A 336 -0.83 -21.12 2.75
C GLN A 336 0.58 -21.30 3.33
N ILE A 337 0.70 -21.04 4.62
CA ILE A 337 1.99 -20.94 5.29
C ILE A 337 2.59 -22.32 5.52
N ARG A 338 1.73 -23.33 5.77
CA ARG A 338 2.18 -24.70 6.00
C ARG A 338 2.58 -25.41 4.70
N ALA A 339 2.11 -24.94 3.54
CA ALA A 339 2.52 -25.44 2.22
C ALA A 339 3.98 -25.17 1.91
N ILE A 340 4.39 -23.91 2.12
CA ILE A 340 5.74 -23.41 1.80
C ILE A 340 6.77 -24.07 2.74
N THR A 341 6.39 -24.35 3.99
CA THR A 341 7.26 -25.06 4.95
C THR A 341 7.60 -26.48 4.49
N GLN A 342 6.65 -27.18 3.85
CA GLN A 342 6.86 -28.56 3.41
C GLN A 342 7.76 -28.63 2.16
N GLU A 343 7.53 -27.74 1.20
CA GLU A 343 8.30 -27.68 -0.06
C GLU A 343 9.80 -27.40 0.20
N VAL A 344 10.10 -26.55 1.17
CA VAL A 344 11.48 -26.27 1.61
C VAL A 344 12.12 -27.48 2.30
N ALA A 345 11.35 -28.24 3.08
CA ALA A 345 11.87 -29.44 3.76
C ALA A 345 12.22 -30.55 2.76
N ASP A 346 11.41 -30.71 1.70
CA ASP A 346 11.61 -31.71 0.67
C ASP A 346 12.82 -31.36 -0.23
N TRP A 347 13.01 -30.08 -0.54
CA TRP A 347 14.18 -29.61 -1.29
C TRP A 347 15.52 -29.85 -0.56
N VAL A 348 15.56 -29.60 0.76
CA VAL A 348 16.76 -29.87 1.58
C VAL A 348 17.07 -31.36 1.66
N GLN A 349 16.05 -32.22 1.68
CA GLN A 349 16.23 -33.66 1.61
C GLN A 349 16.79 -34.10 0.26
N GLU A 350 16.33 -33.50 -0.83
CA GLU A 350 16.75 -33.82 -2.19
C GLU A 350 18.18 -33.38 -2.48
N ALA A 351 18.58 -32.18 -2.04
CA ALA A 351 19.96 -31.69 -2.11
C ALA A 351 20.95 -32.58 -1.32
N ARG A 352 20.51 -33.15 -0.19
CA ARG A 352 21.31 -34.13 0.57
C ARG A 352 21.43 -35.47 -0.15
N ARG A 353 20.39 -35.91 -0.86
CA ARG A 353 20.41 -37.16 -1.65
C ARG A 353 21.27 -37.04 -2.91
N ALA A 354 21.36 -35.84 -3.50
CA ALA A 354 22.17 -35.57 -4.69
C ALA A 354 23.69 -35.52 -4.43
N ASN A 355 24.13 -35.59 -3.16
CA ASN A 355 25.55 -35.56 -2.76
C ASN A 355 26.29 -34.27 -3.18
N GLU A 356 25.56 -33.20 -3.51
CA GLU A 356 26.11 -31.88 -3.87
C GLU A 356 26.61 -31.06 -2.67
N LEU A 357 26.32 -31.53 -1.44
CA LEU A 357 26.82 -30.98 -0.19
C LEU A 357 27.85 -31.94 0.44
N GLN A 358 29.05 -32.05 -0.15
CA GLN A 358 30.17 -32.72 0.50
C GLN A 358 31.00 -31.73 1.35
N GLU A 359 31.12 -32.08 2.63
CA GLU A 359 32.09 -31.59 3.64
C GLU A 359 32.23 -30.08 3.88
N VAL A 360 31.11 -29.37 3.84
CA VAL A 360 30.91 -28.25 4.77
C VAL A 360 29.61 -28.57 5.49
N ASN A 361 29.60 -28.53 6.82
CA ASN A 361 28.36 -28.47 7.60
C ASN A 361 27.98 -26.99 7.64
N PRO A 362 27.23 -26.44 6.66
CA PRO A 362 26.78 -25.07 6.74
C PRO A 362 25.99 -24.93 8.03
N SER A 363 26.34 -23.91 8.80
CA SER A 363 25.58 -23.53 9.98
C SER A 363 24.10 -23.36 9.58
N PRO A 364 23.15 -23.61 10.49
CA PRO A 364 21.72 -23.42 10.20
C PRO A 364 21.41 -22.06 9.57
N SER A 365 22.18 -21.03 9.92
CA SER A 365 22.17 -19.69 9.33
C SER A 365 22.62 -19.62 7.86
N GLU A 366 23.64 -20.38 7.44
CA GLU A 366 24.10 -20.42 6.05
C GLU A 366 23.13 -21.17 5.14
N ILE A 367 22.51 -22.23 5.66
CA ILE A 367 21.41 -22.93 4.99
C ILE A 367 20.20 -21.98 4.84
N GLN A 368 19.88 -21.22 5.89
CA GLN A 368 18.80 -20.22 5.87
C GLN A 368 19.04 -19.10 4.84
N ILE A 369 20.28 -18.63 4.70
CA ILE A 369 20.65 -17.61 3.69
C ILE A 369 20.57 -18.19 2.27
N ALA A 370 21.00 -19.44 2.06
CA ALA A 370 20.91 -20.10 0.75
C ALA A 370 19.45 -20.37 0.31
N ILE A 371 18.59 -20.81 1.25
CA ILE A 371 17.15 -21.02 0.98
C ILE A 371 16.45 -19.69 0.70
N PHE A 372 16.74 -18.64 1.49
CA PHE A 372 16.24 -17.30 1.24
C PHE A 372 16.72 -16.74 -0.12
N ARG A 373 17.95 -17.04 -0.53
CA ARG A 373 18.51 -16.67 -1.86
C ARG A 373 17.77 -17.34 -3.00
N GLN A 374 17.52 -18.64 -2.90
CA GLN A 374 16.91 -19.41 -3.98
C GLN A 374 15.42 -19.09 -4.14
N LEU A 375 14.71 -18.82 -3.04
CA LEU A 375 13.35 -18.30 -3.08
C LEU A 375 13.29 -16.87 -3.65
N ALA A 376 14.28 -16.01 -3.35
CA ALA A 376 14.37 -14.68 -3.94
C ALA A 376 14.78 -14.69 -5.42
N GLU A 377 15.55 -15.68 -5.88
CA GLU A 377 15.90 -15.88 -7.29
C GLU A 377 14.76 -16.55 -8.08
N GLN A 378 13.98 -17.44 -7.48
CA GLN A 378 12.75 -17.95 -8.09
C GLN A 378 11.64 -16.89 -8.15
N GLN A 379 11.69 -15.90 -7.25
CA GLN A 379 10.82 -14.71 -7.29
C GLN A 379 11.36 -13.58 -8.20
N ASN A 380 12.50 -13.77 -8.89
CA ASN A 380 12.87 -12.93 -10.04
C ASN A 380 11.99 -13.26 -11.25
N LEU A 381 10.76 -12.77 -11.21
CA LEU A 381 10.13 -12.13 -12.37
C LEU A 381 10.45 -10.63 -12.32
N LEU A 382 11.73 -10.28 -12.37
CA LEU A 382 12.17 -8.94 -12.80
C LEU A 382 12.44 -9.00 -14.30
N ALA A 383 11.35 -9.03 -15.07
CA ALA A 383 11.28 -8.61 -16.48
C ALA A 383 9.79 -8.68 -16.87
N GLY A 384 9.11 -7.55 -16.71
CA GLY A 384 7.68 -7.46 -16.95
C GLY A 384 7.24 -6.00 -17.02
N ASP A 385 7.87 -5.25 -17.92
CA ASP A 385 7.26 -4.06 -18.52
C ASP A 385 5.82 -4.40 -18.93
N GLY A 386 4.88 -3.54 -18.54
CA GLY A 386 3.47 -3.80 -18.82
C GLY A 386 2.53 -2.84 -18.11
N ALA A 387 2.51 -1.60 -18.57
CA ALA A 387 1.55 -0.58 -18.20
C ALA A 387 0.07 -1.00 -18.37
N ARG A 388 -0.80 -0.28 -17.63
CA ARG A 388 -2.19 0.14 -17.96
C ARG A 388 -3.43 -0.61 -17.40
N ARG A 389 -4.16 0.20 -16.63
CA ARG A 389 -5.63 0.44 -16.55
C ARG A 389 -6.50 -0.46 -15.68
N SER A 390 -6.90 0.10 -14.53
CA SER A 390 -8.21 -0.15 -13.92
C SER A 390 -9.19 0.96 -14.32
N GLN A 391 -10.25 0.59 -15.03
CA GLN A 391 -11.51 1.34 -15.11
C GLN A 391 -12.66 0.33 -14.99
N GLY A 392 -13.59 0.60 -14.09
CA GLY A 392 -15.01 0.26 -14.28
C GLY A 392 -15.59 -0.98 -13.58
N SER A 393 -16.27 -0.71 -12.47
CA SER A 393 -17.39 -1.43 -11.85
C SER A 393 -17.14 -2.81 -11.20
N GLY A 394 -17.10 -2.79 -9.86
CA GLY A 394 -17.35 -3.96 -9.00
C GLY A 394 -16.13 -4.77 -8.54
N ARG A 395 -14.91 -4.44 -8.99
CA ARG A 395 -13.69 -5.06 -8.50
C ARG A 395 -13.29 -4.43 -7.16
N SER A 396 -13.03 -5.27 -6.16
CA SER A 396 -12.36 -4.85 -4.92
C SER A 396 -11.15 -4.01 -5.30
N SER A 397 -11.03 -2.79 -4.78
CA SER A 397 -9.88 -1.95 -5.09
C SER A 397 -8.61 -2.71 -4.73
N THR A 398 -7.64 -2.67 -5.64
CA THR A 398 -6.34 -3.33 -5.47
C THR A 398 -5.51 -2.68 -4.36
N PHE A 399 -5.97 -1.52 -3.87
CA PHE A 399 -5.40 -0.76 -2.77
C PHE A 399 -6.49 -0.30 -1.80
N GLU A 400 -6.14 -0.21 -0.51
CA GLU A 400 -6.91 0.52 0.49
C GLU A 400 -6.01 1.57 1.13
N ALA A 401 -6.58 2.74 1.41
CA ALA A 401 -5.88 3.83 2.05
C ALA A 401 -6.71 4.34 3.23
N VAL A 402 -6.06 4.54 4.37
CA VAL A 402 -6.70 5.09 5.57
C VAL A 402 -5.73 6.01 6.29
N VAL A 403 -6.23 7.11 6.85
CA VAL A 403 -5.45 7.97 7.74
C VAL A 403 -5.95 7.77 9.17
N ASP A 404 -5.02 7.46 10.08
CA ASP A 404 -5.31 7.34 11.50
C ASP A 404 -5.42 8.72 12.20
N PRO A 405 -5.93 8.78 13.45
CA PRO A 405 -6.02 10.02 14.22
C PRO A 405 -4.67 10.71 14.51
N ASN A 406 -3.55 10.01 14.34
CA ASN A 406 -2.18 10.52 14.51
C ASN A 406 -1.60 11.02 13.18
N ALA A 407 -2.43 11.18 12.15
CA ALA A 407 -2.05 11.56 10.80
C ALA A 407 -1.04 10.59 10.17
N ARG A 408 -1.24 9.29 10.41
CA ARG A 408 -0.52 8.23 9.71
C ARG A 408 -1.36 7.70 8.57
N LEU A 409 -0.84 7.82 7.37
CA LEU A 409 -1.39 7.17 6.19
C LEU A 409 -0.95 5.71 6.18
N VAL A 410 -1.90 4.81 6.17
CA VAL A 410 -1.70 3.38 5.96
C VAL A 410 -2.21 3.04 4.56
N LEU A 411 -1.33 2.51 3.73
CA LEU A 411 -1.65 1.98 2.40
C LEU A 411 -1.52 0.46 2.42
N ASP A 412 -2.61 -0.24 2.16
CA ASP A 412 -2.64 -1.70 1.97
C ASP A 412 -2.75 -2.01 0.49
N LEU A 413 -1.65 -2.51 -0.08
CA LEU A 413 -1.54 -2.98 -1.45
C LEU A 413 -1.87 -4.47 -1.45
N LYS A 414 -3.17 -4.80 -1.48
CA LYS A 414 -3.67 -6.16 -1.29
C LYS A 414 -3.11 -7.17 -2.28
N ASP A 415 -3.01 -6.76 -3.54
CA ASP A 415 -2.48 -7.61 -4.62
C ASP A 415 -0.98 -7.91 -4.42
N GLU A 416 -0.25 -6.99 -3.80
CA GLU A 416 1.19 -7.12 -3.55
C GLU A 416 1.50 -7.68 -2.15
N ARG A 417 0.49 -7.86 -1.32
CA ARG A 417 0.61 -8.26 0.09
C ARG A 417 1.51 -7.32 0.91
N ARG A 418 1.40 -6.03 0.64
CA ARG A 418 2.26 -5.00 1.23
C ARG A 418 1.48 -3.95 1.99
N LEU A 419 1.98 -3.61 3.16
CA LEU A 419 1.47 -2.53 4.01
C LEU A 419 2.53 -1.43 4.11
N LEU A 420 2.23 -0.25 3.58
CA LEU A 420 3.08 0.94 3.70
C LEU A 420 2.45 1.89 4.72
N VAL A 421 3.26 2.40 5.65
CA VAL A 421 2.82 3.33 6.69
C VAL A 421 3.66 4.58 6.64
N TYR A 422 3.01 5.73 6.49
CA TYR A 422 3.62 7.04 6.42
C TYR A 422 3.11 7.93 7.53
N GLN A 423 4.00 8.57 8.29
CA GLN A 423 3.69 9.70 9.15
C GLN A 423 3.62 10.96 8.28
N LEU A 424 2.43 11.53 8.09
CA LEU A 424 2.24 12.68 7.19
C LEU A 424 2.88 13.97 7.73
N PHE A 425 2.94 14.08 9.06
CA PHE A 425 3.60 15.17 9.78
C PHE A 425 4.79 14.63 10.60
N GLY A 426 5.80 14.10 9.92
CA GLY A 426 7.05 13.64 10.51
C GLY A 426 7.98 14.79 10.85
N SER A 427 9.29 14.50 10.91
CA SER A 427 10.31 15.54 11.14
C SER A 427 10.21 16.67 10.09
N ASN A 428 10.23 17.92 10.55
CA ASN A 428 10.11 19.12 9.71
C ASN A 428 8.80 19.22 8.89
N ASN A 429 7.69 18.66 9.39
CA ASN A 429 6.38 18.69 8.73
C ASN A 429 6.39 18.02 7.35
N ARG A 430 7.13 16.91 7.24
CA ARG A 430 7.29 16.13 6.00
C ARG A 430 6.71 14.73 6.13
N MET A 431 6.38 14.14 4.99
CA MET A 431 5.96 12.75 4.94
C MET A 431 7.13 11.82 5.22
N GLU A 432 7.02 11.03 6.28
CA GLU A 432 8.03 10.08 6.70
C GLU A 432 7.48 8.66 6.57
N MET A 433 8.16 7.80 5.81
CA MET A 433 7.83 6.38 5.77
C MET A 433 8.26 5.76 7.08
N VAL A 434 7.27 5.44 7.90
CA VAL A 434 7.43 4.78 9.20
C VAL A 434 7.70 3.31 8.98
N SER A 435 6.91 2.66 8.11
CA SER A 435 7.03 1.22 7.90
C SER A 435 6.70 0.81 6.48
N SER A 436 7.36 -0.25 6.00
CA SER A 436 7.01 -1.00 4.79
C SER A 436 7.07 -2.46 5.17
N ARG A 437 5.96 -3.18 5.04
CA ARG A 437 5.86 -4.57 5.49
C ARG A 437 5.29 -5.41 4.38
N ASP A 438 6.01 -6.47 4.02
CA ASP A 438 5.47 -7.57 3.24
C ASP A 438 4.90 -8.59 4.21
N TYR A 439 3.56 -8.62 4.35
CA TYR A 439 2.95 -9.52 5.30
C TYR A 439 3.03 -10.99 4.87
N THR A 440 3.46 -11.31 3.64
CA THR A 440 3.86 -12.68 3.26
C THR A 440 5.08 -13.11 4.06
N ILE A 441 6.10 -12.23 4.15
CA ILE A 441 7.32 -12.49 4.91
C ILE A 441 7.01 -12.56 6.40
N GLU A 442 6.23 -11.62 6.93
CA GLU A 442 5.87 -11.63 8.36
C GLU A 442 5.09 -12.89 8.75
N THR A 443 4.17 -13.32 7.89
CA THR A 443 3.41 -14.55 8.08
C THR A 443 4.33 -15.78 8.06
N GLY A 444 5.31 -15.81 7.15
CA GLY A 444 6.34 -16.86 7.10
C GLY A 444 7.19 -16.92 8.38
N ILE A 445 7.62 -15.76 8.90
CA ILE A 445 8.35 -15.65 10.17
C ILE A 445 7.49 -16.17 11.33
N ALA A 446 6.23 -15.75 11.41
CA ALA A 446 5.33 -16.15 12.48
C ALA A 446 5.14 -17.69 12.54
N VAL A 447 4.99 -18.33 11.38
CA VAL A 447 4.87 -19.80 11.34
C VAL A 447 6.18 -20.50 11.64
N TYR A 448 7.30 -19.96 11.21
CA TYR A 448 8.60 -20.50 11.61
C TYR A 448 8.82 -20.40 13.12
N ASP A 449 8.51 -19.25 13.73
CA ASP A 449 8.60 -19.06 15.18
C ASP A 449 7.65 -20.00 15.93
N TYR A 450 6.45 -20.24 15.40
CA TYR A 450 5.53 -21.24 15.91
C TYR A 450 6.14 -22.64 15.89
N GLU A 451 6.68 -23.09 14.75
CA GLU A 451 7.33 -24.41 14.64
C GLU A 451 8.57 -24.53 15.56
N LEU A 452 9.39 -23.48 15.66
CA LEU A 452 10.52 -23.45 16.56
C LEU A 452 10.08 -23.52 18.03
N SER A 453 9.01 -22.81 18.38
CA SER A 453 8.42 -22.86 19.73
C SER A 453 7.88 -24.25 20.05
N LYS A 454 7.28 -24.93 19.06
CA LYS A 454 6.77 -26.30 19.13
C LYS A 454 7.90 -27.29 19.33
N GLN A 455 9.01 -27.16 18.60
CA GLN A 455 10.22 -27.97 18.80
C GLN A 455 10.83 -27.76 20.19
N ARG A 456 10.90 -26.51 20.67
CA ARG A 456 11.38 -26.20 22.03
C ARG A 456 10.44 -26.75 23.11
N ALA A 457 9.12 -26.70 22.88
CA ALA A 457 8.14 -27.31 23.77
C ALA A 457 8.27 -28.84 23.79
N ALA A 458 8.41 -29.47 22.63
CA ALA A 458 8.66 -30.90 22.49
C ALA A 458 9.92 -31.32 23.24
N ALA A 459 11.04 -30.60 23.08
CA ALA A 459 12.28 -30.86 23.82
C ALA A 459 12.09 -30.75 25.35
N ARG A 460 11.34 -29.75 25.82
CA ARG A 460 11.02 -29.59 27.26
C ARG A 460 10.19 -30.76 27.78
N ILE A 461 9.19 -31.20 27.03
CA ILE A 461 8.32 -32.33 27.41
C ILE A 461 9.11 -33.63 27.38
N PHE A 462 9.98 -33.83 26.39
CA PHE A 462 10.87 -34.98 26.34
C PHE A 462 11.75 -35.05 27.60
N ASN A 463 12.40 -33.95 27.97
CA ASN A 463 13.20 -33.86 29.20
C ASN A 463 12.35 -34.11 30.46
N GLN A 464 11.09 -33.65 30.47
CA GLN A 464 10.15 -33.92 31.56
C GLN A 464 9.80 -35.41 31.65
N ILE A 465 9.53 -36.07 30.51
CA ILE A 465 9.32 -37.53 30.43
C ILE A 465 10.54 -38.26 31.00
N GLU A 466 11.75 -37.90 30.59
CA GLU A 466 12.98 -38.50 31.12
C GLU A 466 13.12 -38.36 32.64
N SER A 467 12.68 -37.23 33.19
CA SER A 467 12.72 -36.98 34.63
C SER A 467 11.66 -37.81 35.40
N LEU A 468 10.47 -37.96 34.83
CA LEU A 468 9.36 -38.71 35.41
C LEU A 468 9.63 -40.22 35.36
N VAL A 469 10.22 -40.73 34.28
CA VAL A 469 10.60 -42.14 34.11
C VAL A 469 11.56 -42.61 35.21
N ARG A 470 12.29 -41.70 35.88
CA ARG A 470 13.16 -42.03 37.02
C ARG A 470 12.41 -42.20 38.35
N ARG A 471 11.16 -41.73 38.45
CA ARG A 471 10.35 -41.78 39.68
C ARG A 471 9.46 -43.03 39.70
N PRO A 472 9.50 -43.86 40.75
CA PRO A 472 8.58 -45.00 40.87
C PRO A 472 7.15 -44.56 41.22
N GLY A 473 6.13 -45.34 40.82
CA GLY A 473 4.73 -45.16 41.21
C GLY A 473 3.72 -45.09 40.05
N ALA A 474 2.54 -45.67 40.23
CA ALA A 474 1.49 -45.78 39.19
C ALA A 474 0.94 -44.42 38.70
N GLN A 475 0.82 -43.43 39.58
CA GLN A 475 0.39 -42.07 39.17
C GLN A 475 1.36 -41.43 38.17
N VAL A 476 2.65 -41.79 38.24
CA VAL A 476 3.68 -41.29 37.33
C VAL A 476 3.52 -41.89 35.93
N GLU A 477 3.00 -43.11 35.83
CA GLU A 477 2.86 -43.82 34.56
C GLU A 477 1.80 -43.20 33.67
N GLY A 478 0.63 -42.85 34.23
CA GLY A 478 -0.40 -42.09 33.52
C GLY A 478 0.11 -40.72 33.04
N MET A 479 0.89 -40.01 33.87
CA MET A 479 1.49 -38.73 33.49
C MET A 479 2.53 -38.88 32.35
N VAL A 480 3.35 -39.93 32.39
CA VAL A 480 4.34 -40.20 31.34
C VAL A 480 3.65 -40.51 30.01
N LEU A 481 2.65 -41.39 30.00
CA LEU A 481 1.90 -41.73 28.79
C LEU A 481 1.16 -40.52 28.21
N SER A 482 0.53 -39.70 29.05
CA SER A 482 -0.11 -38.46 28.60
C SER A 482 0.89 -37.47 28.01
N ASN A 483 2.09 -37.35 28.59
CA ASN A 483 3.14 -36.48 28.05
C ASN A 483 3.72 -37.02 26.74
N ILE A 484 3.84 -38.34 26.57
CA ILE A 484 4.24 -38.96 25.32
C ILE A 484 3.20 -38.68 24.23
N GLN A 485 1.91 -38.84 24.53
CA GLN A 485 0.84 -38.51 23.60
C GLN A 485 0.93 -37.05 23.16
N TYR A 486 1.10 -36.13 24.11
CA TYR A 486 1.20 -34.70 23.83
C TYR A 486 2.47 -34.35 23.04
N LEU A 487 3.61 -34.97 23.37
CA LEU A 487 4.86 -34.84 22.64
C LEU A 487 4.72 -35.26 21.18
N LEU A 488 4.16 -36.45 20.92
CA LEU A 488 4.01 -37.01 19.58
C LEU A 488 2.96 -36.26 18.74
N ALA A 489 1.89 -35.77 19.38
CA ALA A 489 0.92 -34.89 18.72
C ALA A 489 1.58 -33.59 18.22
N MET A 490 2.53 -33.03 18.99
CA MET A 490 3.28 -31.85 18.58
C MET A 490 4.43 -32.15 17.61
N SER A 491 5.19 -33.20 17.85
CA SER A 491 6.42 -33.50 17.12
C SER A 491 6.48 -35.00 16.84
N PRO A 492 5.82 -35.50 15.77
CA PRO A 492 5.84 -36.91 15.44
C PRO A 492 7.26 -37.46 15.18
N SER A 493 8.21 -36.62 14.74
CA SER A 493 9.63 -37.00 14.62
C SER A 493 10.31 -37.31 15.95
N SER A 494 9.71 -36.94 17.09
CA SER A 494 10.22 -37.31 18.42
C SER A 494 10.00 -38.79 18.75
N TYR A 495 9.28 -39.55 17.92
CA TYR A 495 9.11 -40.99 18.07
C TYR A 495 10.45 -41.74 18.08
N GLU A 496 11.33 -41.45 17.13
CA GLU A 496 12.66 -42.07 17.05
C GLU A 496 13.49 -41.79 18.32
N GLN A 497 13.36 -40.59 18.88
CA GLN A 497 14.04 -40.22 20.13
C GLN A 497 13.48 -40.99 21.33
N LEU A 498 12.17 -41.26 21.37
CA LEU A 498 11.54 -42.08 22.40
C LEU A 498 11.98 -43.54 22.30
N GLU A 499 12.01 -44.12 21.10
CA GLU A 499 12.48 -45.50 20.89
C GLU A 499 13.98 -45.67 21.19
N ALA A 500 14.81 -44.68 20.84
CA ALA A 500 16.23 -44.69 21.16
C ALA A 500 16.49 -44.65 22.69
N ASN A 501 15.54 -44.11 23.47
CA ASN A 501 15.67 -44.00 24.91
C ASN A 501 15.34 -45.33 25.62
N ARG A 502 16.37 -46.17 25.80
CA ARG A 502 16.27 -47.50 26.44
C ARG A 502 15.53 -47.49 27.79
N ARG A 503 15.58 -46.40 28.56
CA ARG A 503 14.89 -46.33 29.87
C ARG A 503 13.38 -46.22 29.71
N ILE A 504 12.94 -45.41 28.74
CA ILE A 504 11.52 -45.24 28.42
C ILE A 504 10.99 -46.56 27.88
N VAL A 505 11.64 -47.13 26.86
CA VAL A 505 11.23 -48.39 26.23
C VAL A 505 11.23 -49.55 27.22
N ARG A 506 12.25 -49.70 28.07
CA ARG A 506 12.28 -50.79 29.05
C ARG A 506 11.15 -50.70 30.07
N ARG A 507 10.71 -49.49 30.43
CA ARG A 507 9.68 -49.28 31.44
C ARG A 507 8.26 -49.30 30.87
N PHE A 508 8.09 -48.76 29.67
CA PHE A 508 6.76 -48.52 29.09
C PHE A 508 6.52 -49.30 27.80
N GLY A 509 7.53 -49.86 27.13
CA GLY A 509 7.37 -50.55 25.85
C GLY A 509 6.47 -51.79 25.91
N GLU A 510 6.36 -52.42 27.08
CA GLU A 510 5.45 -53.55 27.34
C GLU A 510 4.13 -53.13 28.00
N HIS A 511 3.95 -51.83 28.29
CA HIS A 511 2.73 -51.33 28.91
C HIS A 511 1.56 -51.41 27.93
N GLU A 512 0.39 -51.91 28.37
CA GLU A 512 -0.80 -52.14 27.52
C GLU A 512 -1.21 -50.90 26.70
N MET A 513 -1.10 -49.72 27.32
CA MET A 513 -1.42 -48.44 26.68
C MET A 513 -0.31 -47.84 25.79
N TRP A 514 0.88 -48.42 25.70
CA TRP A 514 2.00 -47.83 24.95
C TRP A 514 1.71 -47.69 23.46
N GLN A 515 1.43 -48.82 22.78
CA GLN A 515 1.11 -48.81 21.35
C GLN A 515 -0.15 -48.00 21.03
N PRO A 516 -1.29 -48.17 21.75
CA PRO A 516 -2.47 -47.35 21.53
C PRO A 516 -2.22 -45.84 21.65
N THR A 517 -1.34 -45.43 22.57
CA THR A 517 -1.01 -44.01 22.77
C THR A 517 -0.19 -43.45 21.60
N ILE A 518 0.78 -44.21 21.11
CA ILE A 518 1.59 -43.84 19.94
C ILE A 518 0.72 -43.77 18.69
N GLU A 519 -0.03 -44.83 18.40
CA GLU A 519 -0.89 -44.90 17.22
C GLU A 519 -1.90 -43.76 17.20
N LYS A 520 -2.55 -43.48 18.34
CA LYS A 520 -3.48 -42.36 18.47
C LYS A 520 -2.79 -41.02 18.23
N ALA A 521 -1.62 -40.77 18.84
CA ALA A 521 -0.90 -39.51 18.67
C ALA A 521 -0.42 -39.30 17.23
N MET A 522 0.05 -40.36 16.56
CA MET A 522 0.45 -40.32 15.15
C MET A 522 -0.75 -40.11 14.22
N ALA A 523 -1.88 -40.78 14.48
CA ALA A 523 -3.13 -40.58 13.74
C ALA A 523 -3.67 -39.15 13.92
N ASP A 524 -3.67 -38.62 15.14
CA ASP A 524 -4.09 -37.23 15.42
C ASP A 524 -3.18 -36.24 14.68
N SER A 525 -1.86 -36.47 14.67
CA SER A 525 -0.88 -35.64 13.96
C SER A 525 -1.07 -35.70 12.43
N GLN A 526 -1.31 -36.90 11.88
CA GLN A 526 -1.57 -37.10 10.45
C GLN A 526 -2.89 -36.46 10.02
N ALA A 527 -3.97 -36.64 10.78
CA ALA A 527 -5.26 -36.01 10.51
C ALA A 527 -5.14 -34.48 10.53
N GLN A 528 -4.32 -33.93 11.44
CA GLN A 528 -4.02 -32.50 11.45
C GLN A 528 -3.23 -32.08 10.21
N ARG A 529 -2.26 -32.87 9.75
CA ARG A 529 -1.49 -32.62 8.52
C ARG A 529 -2.37 -32.67 7.26
N GLU A 530 -3.26 -33.65 7.16
CA GLU A 530 -4.18 -33.80 6.03
C GLU A 530 -5.19 -32.64 5.95
N ARG A 531 -5.76 -32.22 7.09
CA ARG A 531 -6.61 -31.02 7.16
C ARG A 531 -5.89 -29.78 6.62
N VAL A 532 -4.62 -29.61 7.00
CA VAL A 532 -3.79 -28.51 6.52
C VAL A 532 -3.56 -28.60 5.01
N LEU A 533 -3.13 -29.76 4.51
CA LEU A 533 -2.88 -29.95 3.08
C LEU A 533 -4.15 -29.72 2.25
N SER A 534 -5.32 -30.10 2.75
CA SER A 534 -6.59 -29.81 2.08
C SER A 534 -6.91 -28.31 2.01
N LEU A 535 -6.59 -27.54 3.06
CA LEU A 535 -6.70 -26.08 3.06
C LEU A 535 -5.69 -25.45 2.09
N VAL A 536 -4.48 -26.00 2.01
CA VAL A 536 -3.47 -25.56 1.05
C VAL A 536 -3.96 -25.73 -0.38
N GLU A 537 -4.50 -26.90 -0.73
CA GLU A 537 -4.95 -27.15 -2.11
C GLU A 537 -6.16 -26.28 -2.48
N MET A 538 -7.10 -26.08 -1.54
CA MET A 538 -8.21 -25.14 -1.71
C MET A 538 -7.73 -23.73 -2.06
N VAL A 539 -6.67 -23.28 -1.37
CA VAL A 539 -6.13 -21.94 -1.59
C VAL A 539 -5.29 -21.86 -2.87
N LYS A 540 -4.53 -22.91 -3.21
CA LYS A 540 -3.84 -23.01 -4.51
C LYS A 540 -4.84 -22.95 -5.66
N ASP A 541 -5.99 -23.62 -5.53
CA ASP A 541 -7.04 -23.60 -6.53
C ASP A 541 -7.72 -22.22 -6.63
N GLU A 542 -7.90 -21.53 -5.52
CA GLU A 542 -8.37 -20.12 -5.51
C GLU A 542 -7.37 -19.20 -6.22
N PHE A 543 -6.07 -19.35 -5.96
CA PHE A 543 -5.01 -18.63 -6.67
C PHE A 543 -4.98 -18.93 -8.16
N ARG A 544 -5.01 -20.20 -8.57
CA ARG A 544 -5.08 -20.60 -9.98
C ARG A 544 -6.32 -20.03 -10.65
N SER A 545 -7.45 -19.95 -9.94
CA SER A 545 -8.68 -19.33 -10.42
C SER A 545 -8.52 -17.81 -10.65
N GLN A 546 -7.86 -17.12 -9.71
CA GLN A 546 -7.54 -15.69 -9.84
C GLN A 546 -6.57 -15.44 -11.00
N GLU A 547 -5.50 -16.23 -11.13
CA GLU A 547 -4.55 -16.14 -12.24
C GLU A 547 -5.22 -16.34 -13.60
N ARG A 548 -6.08 -17.36 -13.74
CA ARG A 548 -6.88 -17.56 -14.96
C ARG A 548 -7.78 -16.36 -15.26
N THR A 549 -8.37 -15.77 -14.23
CA THR A 549 -9.22 -14.57 -14.37
C THR A 549 -8.40 -13.35 -14.82
N ILE A 550 -7.20 -13.17 -14.29
CA ILE A 550 -6.26 -12.12 -14.67
C ILE A 550 -5.79 -12.34 -16.11
N GLN A 551 -5.40 -13.56 -16.47
CA GLN A 551 -4.92 -13.90 -17.80
C GLN A 551 -6.02 -13.71 -18.86
N ALA A 552 -7.25 -14.17 -18.59
CA ALA A 552 -8.39 -13.92 -19.45
C ALA A 552 -8.69 -12.42 -19.61
N ALA A 553 -8.46 -11.61 -18.55
CA ALA A 553 -8.59 -10.17 -18.65
C ALA A 553 -7.49 -9.54 -19.53
N LYS A 554 -6.25 -10.03 -19.45
CA LYS A 554 -5.13 -9.62 -20.32
C LYS A 554 -5.40 -9.93 -21.78
N GLU A 555 -5.86 -11.15 -22.09
CA GLU A 555 -6.22 -11.56 -23.45
C GLU A 555 -7.32 -10.68 -24.04
N ARG A 556 -8.40 -10.41 -23.27
CA ARG A 556 -9.47 -9.50 -23.68
C ARG A 556 -8.98 -8.07 -23.90
N ALA A 557 -8.00 -7.60 -23.12
CA ALA A 557 -7.40 -6.27 -23.30
C ALA A 557 -6.56 -6.21 -24.59
N ALA A 558 -5.76 -7.24 -24.86
CA ALA A 558 -4.96 -7.35 -26.09
C ALA A 558 -5.84 -7.40 -27.35
N GLU A 559 -6.94 -8.16 -27.32
CA GLU A 559 -7.91 -8.21 -28.42
C GLU A 559 -8.58 -6.86 -28.70
N ARG A 560 -8.86 -6.06 -27.66
CA ARG A 560 -9.40 -4.70 -27.81
C ARG A 560 -8.36 -3.72 -28.35
N GLY A 561 -7.09 -3.91 -28.02
CA GLY A 561 -5.96 -3.14 -28.54
C GLY A 561 -5.79 -3.30 -30.05
N ASN A 562 -5.85 -4.53 -30.56
CA ASN A 562 -5.71 -4.83 -31.99
C ASN A 562 -6.92 -4.41 -32.86
N ARG A 563 -8.04 -4.04 -32.25
CA ARG A 563 -9.25 -3.58 -32.96
C ARG A 563 -9.39 -2.06 -33.05
N ARG A 564 -8.47 -1.32 -32.44
CA ARG A 564 -8.33 0.14 -32.59
C ARG A 564 -7.12 0.40 -33.47
#